data_AF-A0A0D2PPU7-F1
#
_entry.id   AF-A0A0D2PPU7-F1
#
_cell.length_a   1.000
_cell.length_b   1.000
_cell.length_c   1.000
_cell.angle_alpha   90.00
_cell.angle_beta   90.00
_cell.angle_gamma   90.00
#
_symmetry.space_group_name_H-M   'P 1'
#
loop_
_entity.id
_entity.type
_entity.pdbx_description
1 polymer ?
#
loop_
_entity_poly.entity_id
_entity_poly.type
_entity_poly.pdbx_seq_one_letter_code
_entity_poly.pdbx_strand_id
1 'polypeptide(L)'
;MIAFEVLFFVTVAYALPTPNGSTSTGPELPFIDSTGQVALLWTSIGLAVVTSFLQGLITTIVAIAEDQDMWTFRFRIALYEHTWWTTVSTMLFASFVLLVFSFLAGNSSNSLDVLTLSTATAIAVVRYAVPAWRNRSYIKLRWLAWTGPSRTGLSDAHKECCGSKDDWKRIQDAKQKQPIIPTPGNPTDGWGWYIIPPTGIWQDPTDLLKGFDKSVISTAEKVTVNEQLGRVYNDGYTNGQVSLLWGEKEGFRRRVSRAMNSVPSSLRSSIPSTFDGFGGSGLCLAMGILGRNKGLRPSELVYNIFEPTQNHQDGAARKINFKVVSELEKTSAWYPRPNKVMRSFYQKAMEEQYSGLGPQFVAVAVELALILLDCPPSAIMRWLQQNLEQQSIEVNHALSYPAAGSTRASDAQLQTLYRASYTSMILSINYFNQSRPDTGADARRPDLSCFALLWIARGGDEPQWWKEPWVKERLRREADSLEGDWKKAAALLLGWADVPSKLDLTSWPVRKPPGKHEDENIATPPSH
;
A
#
# COMPACT_ATOMS: atom_id res chain seq x y z
N MET A 1 -25.94 -6.77 -15.87
CA MET A 1 -26.69 -5.54 -16.19
C MET A 1 -27.64 -5.73 -17.36
N ILE A 2 -27.18 -6.21 -18.52
CA ILE A 2 -28.03 -6.40 -19.72
C ILE A 2 -29.26 -7.30 -19.47
N ALA A 3 -29.10 -8.43 -18.78
CA ALA A 3 -30.24 -9.31 -18.45
C ALA A 3 -31.25 -8.68 -17.47
N PHE A 4 -30.83 -7.69 -16.68
CA PHE A 4 -31.66 -7.00 -15.68
C PHE A 4 -32.48 -5.87 -16.30
N GLU A 5 -31.87 -5.09 -17.21
CA GLU A 5 -32.63 -4.12 -18.02
C GLU A 5 -33.69 -4.86 -18.85
N VAL A 6 -33.34 -5.98 -19.46
CA VAL A 6 -34.31 -6.81 -20.20
C VAL A 6 -35.43 -7.30 -19.28
N LEU A 7 -35.14 -7.82 -18.08
CA LEU A 7 -36.21 -8.29 -17.17
C LEU A 7 -37.11 -7.14 -16.71
N PHE A 8 -36.55 -5.99 -16.32
CA PHE A 8 -37.31 -4.82 -15.90
C PHE A 8 -38.17 -4.27 -17.04
N PHE A 9 -37.61 -4.11 -18.25
CA PHE A 9 -38.36 -3.66 -19.42
C PHE A 9 -39.40 -4.69 -19.86
N VAL A 10 -39.14 -5.98 -19.74
CA VAL A 10 -40.11 -7.04 -20.03
C VAL A 10 -41.25 -7.02 -19.00
N THR A 11 -40.97 -6.89 -17.71
CA THR A 11 -42.02 -6.80 -16.68
C THR A 11 -42.85 -5.52 -16.83
N VAL A 12 -42.21 -4.38 -17.12
CA VAL A 12 -42.91 -3.12 -17.42
C VAL A 12 -43.71 -3.23 -18.71
N ALA A 13 -43.17 -3.85 -19.76
CA ALA A 13 -43.87 -4.05 -21.03
C ALA A 13 -45.04 -5.03 -20.93
N TYR A 14 -44.92 -6.08 -20.10
CA TYR A 14 -46.02 -7.01 -19.78
C TYR A 14 -47.07 -6.39 -18.85
N ALA A 15 -46.73 -5.33 -18.12
CA ALA A 15 -47.66 -4.59 -17.26
C ALA A 15 -48.39 -3.44 -17.99
N LEU A 16 -48.09 -3.20 -19.27
CA LEU A 16 -48.84 -2.25 -20.12
C LEU A 16 -50.16 -2.90 -20.58
N PRO A 17 -51.25 -2.13 -20.72
CA PRO A 17 -52.59 -2.69 -20.80
C PRO A 17 -52.89 -3.25 -22.19
N THR A 18 -53.73 -4.29 -22.23
CA THR A 18 -54.70 -4.43 -23.33
C THR A 18 -55.95 -3.61 -22.95
N PRO A 19 -56.54 -2.84 -23.89
CA PRO A 19 -57.56 -1.86 -23.54
C PRO A 19 -58.85 -2.56 -23.14
N ASN A 20 -59.19 -2.55 -21.86
CA ASN A 20 -60.56 -2.80 -21.41
C ASN A 20 -60.88 -1.87 -20.25
N GLY A 21 -61.86 -0.99 -20.48
CA GLY A 21 -62.27 0.04 -19.54
C GLY A 21 -63.02 -0.55 -18.35
N SER A 22 -62.57 -0.19 -17.15
CA SER A 22 -63.43 -0.14 -15.97
C SER A 22 -63.04 1.06 -15.12
N THR A 23 -64.05 1.79 -14.67
CA THR A 23 -63.96 2.97 -13.82
C THR A 23 -63.91 2.55 -12.36
N SER A 24 -62.85 2.92 -11.65
CA SER A 24 -62.69 2.71 -10.21
C SER A 24 -62.29 4.02 -9.51
N THR A 25 -62.82 4.22 -8.31
CA THR A 25 -62.75 5.44 -7.49
C THR A 25 -61.53 5.43 -6.56
N GLY A 26 -60.35 5.60 -7.13
CA GLY A 26 -59.08 5.82 -6.42
C GLY A 26 -58.05 6.44 -7.36
N PRO A 27 -56.85 6.85 -6.88
CA PRO A 27 -55.76 7.25 -7.76
C PRO A 27 -55.16 5.99 -8.41
N GLU A 28 -55.93 5.31 -9.25
CA GLU A 28 -55.48 4.15 -10.00
C GLU A 28 -54.75 4.61 -11.25
N LEU A 29 -53.57 4.05 -11.48
CA LEU A 29 -52.86 4.21 -12.76
C LEU A 29 -53.69 3.49 -13.84
N PRO A 30 -54.29 4.21 -14.83
CA PRO A 30 -55.29 3.67 -15.75
C PRO A 30 -54.72 2.69 -16.80
N PHE A 31 -53.48 2.25 -16.63
CA PHE A 31 -52.69 1.50 -17.61
C PHE A 31 -52.13 0.17 -17.08
N ILE A 32 -52.53 -0.31 -15.90
CA ILE A 32 -52.06 -1.59 -15.36
C ILE A 32 -53.26 -2.49 -15.04
N ASP A 33 -53.35 -3.64 -15.70
CA ASP A 33 -54.41 -4.63 -15.44
C ASP A 33 -54.16 -5.39 -14.13
N SER A 34 -55.17 -6.13 -13.64
CA SER A 34 -55.06 -6.89 -12.38
C SER A 34 -53.95 -7.94 -12.39
N THR A 35 -53.59 -8.45 -13.57
CA THR A 35 -52.50 -9.43 -13.75
C THR A 35 -51.14 -8.77 -13.64
N GLY A 36 -50.98 -7.58 -14.23
CA GLY A 36 -49.80 -6.71 -14.11
C GLY A 36 -49.58 -6.24 -12.69
N GLN A 37 -50.64 -5.91 -11.94
CA GLN A 37 -50.54 -5.55 -10.52
C GLN A 37 -49.93 -6.67 -9.67
N VAL A 38 -50.39 -7.90 -9.88
CA VAL A 38 -49.89 -9.10 -9.20
C VAL A 38 -48.48 -9.45 -9.66
N ALA A 39 -48.18 -9.32 -10.96
CA ALA A 39 -46.85 -9.55 -11.51
C ALA A 39 -45.80 -8.57 -10.96
N LEU A 40 -46.14 -7.28 -10.84
CA LEU A 40 -45.28 -6.26 -10.24
C LEU A 40 -44.98 -6.57 -8.76
N LEU A 41 -45.98 -7.00 -8.00
CA LEU A 41 -45.82 -7.38 -6.59
C LEU A 41 -44.87 -8.57 -6.44
N TRP A 42 -45.12 -9.68 -7.14
CA TRP A 42 -44.28 -10.87 -7.03
C TRP A 42 -42.86 -10.66 -7.56
N THR A 43 -42.70 -9.79 -8.58
CA THR A 43 -41.36 -9.38 -9.06
C THR A 43 -40.62 -8.58 -7.98
N SER A 44 -41.30 -7.65 -7.31
CA SER A 44 -40.73 -6.89 -6.19
C SER A 44 -40.27 -7.82 -5.06
N ILE A 45 -41.13 -8.75 -4.62
CA ILE A 45 -40.82 -9.74 -3.58
C ILE A 45 -39.65 -10.62 -4.01
N GLY A 46 -39.70 -11.18 -5.23
CA GLY A 46 -38.63 -12.02 -5.77
C GLY A 46 -37.28 -11.30 -5.78
N LEU A 47 -37.26 -10.03 -6.18
CA LEU A 47 -36.06 -9.22 -6.18
C LEU A 47 -35.52 -8.95 -4.76
N ALA A 48 -36.41 -8.67 -3.80
CA ALA A 48 -36.02 -8.49 -2.39
C ALA A 48 -35.44 -9.77 -1.78
N VAL A 49 -36.03 -10.93 -2.08
CA VAL A 49 -35.54 -12.24 -1.62
C VAL A 49 -34.15 -12.54 -2.21
N VAL A 50 -33.97 -12.37 -3.52
CA VAL A 50 -32.67 -12.57 -4.19
C VAL A 50 -31.61 -11.63 -3.60
N THR A 51 -31.98 -10.38 -3.35
CA THR A 51 -31.07 -9.39 -2.77
C THR A 51 -30.66 -9.76 -1.34
N SER A 52 -31.62 -10.22 -0.52
CA SER A 52 -31.36 -10.66 0.85
C SER A 52 -30.46 -11.90 0.88
N PHE A 53 -30.67 -12.85 -0.03
CA PHE A 53 -29.80 -14.01 -0.19
C PHE A 53 -28.38 -13.59 -0.58
N LEU A 54 -28.23 -12.70 -1.56
CA LEU A 54 -26.92 -12.22 -2.01
C LEU A 54 -26.17 -11.48 -0.88
N GLN A 55 -26.87 -10.62 -0.14
CA GLN A 55 -26.32 -9.93 1.01
C GLN A 55 -25.85 -10.94 2.07
N GLY A 56 -26.69 -11.90 2.46
CA GLY A 56 -26.37 -12.92 3.46
C GLY A 56 -25.20 -13.81 3.05
N LEU A 57 -25.10 -14.16 1.76
CA LEU A 57 -23.98 -14.92 1.21
C LEU A 57 -22.67 -14.14 1.32
N ILE A 58 -22.65 -12.87 0.90
CA ILE A 58 -21.44 -12.03 0.93
C ILE A 58 -20.99 -11.81 2.37
N THR A 59 -21.89 -11.48 3.29
CA THR A 59 -21.55 -11.28 4.70
C THR A 59 -20.99 -12.54 5.34
N THR A 60 -21.55 -13.71 5.01
CA THR A 60 -21.06 -15.00 5.49
C THR A 60 -19.67 -15.31 4.92
N ILE A 61 -19.43 -15.06 3.63
CA ILE A 61 -18.10 -15.25 3.01
C ILE A 61 -17.06 -14.35 3.68
N VAL A 62 -17.40 -13.09 3.96
CA VAL A 62 -16.50 -12.15 4.65
C VAL A 62 -16.20 -12.63 6.07
N ALA A 63 -17.21 -13.07 6.82
CA ALA A 63 -17.03 -13.59 8.18
C ALA A 63 -16.12 -14.83 8.21
N ILE A 64 -16.39 -15.82 7.36
CA ILE A 64 -15.56 -17.02 7.23
C ILE A 64 -14.12 -16.65 6.86
N ALA A 65 -13.94 -15.71 5.93
CA ALA A 65 -12.61 -15.28 5.52
C ALA A 65 -11.83 -14.60 6.66
N GLU A 66 -12.50 -13.85 7.53
CA GLU A 66 -11.87 -13.22 8.70
C GLU A 66 -11.59 -14.26 9.81
N ASP A 67 -12.51 -15.18 10.06
CA ASP A 67 -12.38 -16.24 11.08
C ASP A 67 -11.28 -17.27 10.76
N GLN A 68 -11.01 -17.50 9.47
CA GLN A 68 -10.00 -18.45 8.97
C GLN A 68 -8.67 -17.77 8.57
N ASP A 69 -8.44 -16.52 8.97
CA ASP A 69 -7.24 -15.73 8.65
C ASP A 69 -6.92 -15.63 7.13
N MET A 70 -7.96 -15.65 6.30
CA MET A 70 -7.87 -15.55 4.84
C MET A 70 -7.76 -14.11 4.36
N TRP A 71 -6.81 -13.37 4.93
CA TRP A 71 -6.73 -11.92 4.74
C TRP A 71 -6.47 -11.52 3.28
N THR A 72 -5.74 -12.32 2.52
CA THR A 72 -5.52 -12.08 1.08
C THR A 72 -6.85 -12.09 0.33
N PHE A 73 -7.69 -13.09 0.56
CA PHE A 73 -9.00 -13.21 -0.05
C PHE A 73 -9.95 -12.10 0.40
N ARG A 74 -10.02 -11.84 1.71
CA ARG A 74 -10.83 -10.77 2.31
C ARG A 74 -10.52 -9.40 1.70
N PHE A 75 -9.24 -9.10 1.50
CA PHE A 75 -8.82 -7.83 0.92
C PHE A 75 -9.19 -7.72 -0.56
N ARG A 76 -9.09 -8.82 -1.31
CA ARG A 76 -9.53 -8.85 -2.71
C ARG A 76 -11.03 -8.61 -2.84
N ILE A 77 -11.84 -9.23 -1.98
CA ILE A 77 -13.29 -8.96 -1.93
C ILE A 77 -13.55 -7.49 -1.60
N ALA A 78 -12.80 -6.92 -0.64
CA ALA A 78 -12.94 -5.52 -0.24
C ALA A 78 -12.80 -4.56 -1.42
N LEU A 79 -11.92 -4.84 -2.38
CA LEU A 79 -11.73 -3.99 -3.57
C LEU A 79 -13.03 -3.79 -4.36
N TYR A 80 -13.94 -4.77 -4.33
CA TYR A 80 -15.22 -4.73 -5.01
C TYR A 80 -16.39 -4.35 -4.09
N GLU A 81 -16.12 -3.95 -2.85
CA GLU A 81 -17.12 -3.62 -1.82
C GLU A 81 -18.14 -2.57 -2.26
N HIS A 82 -17.64 -1.47 -2.79
CA HIS A 82 -18.47 -0.44 -3.40
C HIS A 82 -19.37 -0.97 -4.53
N THR A 83 -18.87 -1.86 -5.38
CA THR A 83 -19.62 -2.38 -6.53
C THR A 83 -20.80 -3.24 -6.09
N TRP A 84 -20.58 -4.19 -5.18
CA TRP A 84 -21.67 -5.08 -4.77
C TRP A 84 -22.69 -4.40 -3.86
N TRP A 85 -22.28 -3.49 -2.97
CA TRP A 85 -23.24 -2.67 -2.22
C TRP A 85 -24.07 -1.75 -3.12
N THR A 86 -23.50 -1.27 -4.22
CA THR A 86 -24.25 -0.56 -5.25
C THR A 86 -25.27 -1.48 -5.91
N THR A 87 -24.88 -2.68 -6.31
CA THR A 87 -25.80 -3.68 -6.89
C THR A 87 -26.96 -4.00 -5.94
N VAL A 88 -26.67 -4.28 -4.67
CA VAL A 88 -27.69 -4.53 -3.62
C VAL A 88 -28.63 -3.34 -3.49
N SER A 89 -28.08 -2.12 -3.40
CA SER A 89 -28.89 -0.90 -3.25
C SER A 89 -29.76 -0.63 -4.47
N THR A 90 -29.25 -0.84 -5.68
CA THR A 90 -30.02 -0.69 -6.93
C THR A 90 -31.13 -1.73 -7.04
N MET A 91 -30.88 -2.98 -6.63
CA MET A 91 -31.91 -4.02 -6.62
C MET A 91 -33.02 -3.72 -5.61
N LEU A 92 -32.66 -3.28 -4.39
CA LEU A 92 -33.64 -2.86 -3.39
C LEU A 92 -34.44 -1.64 -3.86
N PHE A 93 -33.79 -0.66 -4.47
CA PHE A 93 -34.46 0.51 -5.02
C PHE A 93 -35.43 0.14 -6.15
N ALA A 94 -35.04 -0.75 -7.07
CA ALA A 94 -35.94 -1.24 -8.11
C ALA A 94 -37.12 -2.01 -7.52
N SER A 95 -36.88 -2.87 -6.51
CA SER A 95 -37.92 -3.58 -5.77
C SER A 95 -38.90 -2.59 -5.11
N PHE A 96 -38.38 -1.51 -4.53
CA PHE A 96 -39.18 -0.44 -3.92
C PHE A 96 -40.06 0.29 -4.93
N VAL A 97 -39.50 0.67 -6.08
CA VAL A 97 -40.24 1.33 -7.16
C VAL A 97 -41.37 0.44 -7.69
N LEU A 98 -41.10 -0.85 -7.92
CA LEU A 98 -42.12 -1.82 -8.34
C LEU A 98 -43.25 -1.96 -7.30
N LEU A 99 -42.90 -1.96 -6.01
CA LEU A 99 -43.86 -2.03 -4.92
C LEU A 99 -44.73 -0.76 -4.84
N VAL A 100 -44.14 0.42 -5.03
CA VAL A 100 -44.87 1.69 -5.10
C VAL A 100 -45.83 1.70 -6.28
N PHE A 101 -45.40 1.22 -7.46
CA PHE A 101 -46.30 1.09 -8.61
C PHE A 101 -47.44 0.10 -8.35
N SER A 102 -47.18 -1.03 -7.70
CA SER A 102 -48.23 -1.98 -7.30
C SER A 102 -49.22 -1.34 -6.31
N PHE A 103 -48.71 -0.59 -5.33
CA PHE A 103 -49.53 0.13 -4.34
C PHE A 103 -50.41 1.21 -5.00
N LEU A 104 -49.83 2.03 -5.88
CA LEU A 104 -50.56 3.06 -6.64
C LEU A 104 -51.56 2.47 -7.64
N ALA A 105 -51.35 1.25 -8.10
CA ALA A 105 -52.28 0.55 -8.97
C ALA A 105 -53.46 -0.10 -8.21
N GLY A 106 -53.61 0.14 -6.90
CA GLY A 106 -54.77 -0.31 -6.12
C GLY A 106 -54.49 -1.45 -5.14
N ASN A 107 -53.24 -1.92 -5.03
CA ASN A 107 -52.85 -2.95 -4.07
C ASN A 107 -52.58 -2.36 -2.67
N SER A 108 -53.61 -1.75 -2.08
CA SER A 108 -53.50 -0.89 -0.90
C SER A 108 -53.28 -1.63 0.43
N SER A 109 -53.36 -2.97 0.45
CA SER A 109 -53.10 -3.78 1.65
C SER A 109 -51.62 -3.79 2.08
N ASN A 110 -50.70 -3.30 1.24
CA ASN A 110 -49.26 -3.52 1.39
C ASN A 110 -48.49 -2.29 1.89
N SER A 111 -49.15 -1.38 2.62
CA SER A 111 -48.53 -0.14 3.13
C SER A 111 -47.34 -0.41 4.09
N LEU A 112 -47.41 -1.49 4.88
CA LEU A 112 -46.32 -1.94 5.73
C LEU A 112 -45.10 -2.43 4.93
N ASP A 113 -45.31 -3.07 3.79
CA ASP A 113 -44.23 -3.55 2.92
C ASP A 113 -43.50 -2.36 2.28
N VAL A 114 -44.25 -1.33 1.85
CA VAL A 114 -43.69 -0.08 1.32
C VAL A 114 -42.82 0.61 2.37
N LEU A 115 -43.28 0.67 3.63
CA LEU A 115 -42.50 1.24 4.73
C LEU A 115 -41.24 0.41 5.05
N THR A 116 -41.38 -0.92 5.07
CA THR A 116 -40.27 -1.83 5.39
C THR A 116 -39.18 -1.75 4.31
N LEU A 117 -39.59 -1.81 3.03
CA LEU A 117 -38.67 -1.80 1.90
C LEU A 117 -38.02 -0.43 1.68
N SER A 118 -38.74 0.67 1.91
CA SER A 118 -38.16 2.03 1.92
C SER A 118 -37.12 2.18 3.02
N THR A 119 -37.41 1.70 4.24
CA THR A 119 -36.48 1.73 5.37
C THR A 119 -35.24 0.88 5.08
N ALA A 120 -35.42 -0.35 4.58
CA ALA A 120 -34.31 -1.24 4.20
C ALA A 120 -33.43 -0.63 3.10
N THR A 121 -34.05 -0.03 2.07
CA THR A 121 -33.33 0.66 0.99
C THR A 121 -32.54 1.85 1.53
N ALA A 122 -33.14 2.67 2.39
CA ALA A 122 -32.45 3.81 3.02
C ALA A 122 -31.27 3.37 3.87
N ILE A 123 -31.44 2.32 4.69
CA ILE A 123 -30.36 1.72 5.47
C ILE A 123 -29.25 1.21 4.53
N ALA A 124 -29.60 0.48 3.48
CA ALA A 124 -28.62 -0.07 2.54
C ALA A 124 -27.76 1.01 1.89
N VAL A 125 -28.39 2.10 1.44
CA VAL A 125 -27.70 3.24 0.82
C VAL A 125 -26.83 3.97 1.84
N VAL A 126 -27.41 4.38 2.98
CA VAL A 126 -26.74 5.28 3.93
C VAL A 126 -25.69 4.56 4.78
N ARG A 127 -25.95 3.33 5.23
CA ARG A 127 -25.04 2.57 6.10
C ARG A 127 -24.00 1.77 5.34
N TYR A 128 -24.26 1.37 4.10
CA TYR A 128 -23.36 0.49 3.38
C TYR A 128 -22.82 1.10 2.07
N ALA A 129 -23.68 1.46 1.11
CA ALA A 129 -23.21 1.92 -0.20
C ALA A 129 -22.40 3.22 -0.11
N VAL A 130 -22.93 4.25 0.58
CA VAL A 130 -22.24 5.54 0.73
C VAL A 130 -20.89 5.38 1.44
N PRO A 131 -20.78 4.70 2.59
CA PRO A 131 -19.48 4.44 3.22
C PRO A 131 -18.52 3.62 2.35
N ALA A 132 -19.01 2.62 1.61
CA ALA A 132 -18.17 1.82 0.72
C ALA A 132 -17.58 2.67 -0.42
N TRP A 133 -18.36 3.59 -1.00
CA TRP A 133 -17.87 4.55 -1.99
C TRP A 133 -16.89 5.55 -1.40
N ARG A 134 -17.19 6.12 -0.23
CA ARG A 134 -16.30 7.08 0.46
C ARG A 134 -14.95 6.46 0.80
N ASN A 135 -14.92 5.18 1.17
CA ASN A 135 -13.70 4.47 1.57
C ASN A 135 -13.02 3.71 0.42
N ARG A 136 -13.53 3.78 -0.82
CA ARG A 136 -12.96 3.07 -1.98
C ARG A 136 -11.46 3.32 -2.17
N SER A 137 -11.03 4.58 -2.06
CA SER A 137 -9.63 4.94 -2.20
C SER A 137 -8.80 4.35 -1.06
N TYR A 138 -9.29 4.41 0.17
CA TYR A 138 -8.63 3.79 1.32
C TYR A 138 -8.48 2.28 1.15
N ILE A 139 -9.52 1.57 0.69
CA ILE A 139 -9.46 0.11 0.47
C ILE A 139 -8.39 -0.25 -0.57
N LYS A 140 -8.27 0.54 -1.66
CA LYS A 140 -7.20 0.35 -2.65
C LYS A 140 -5.81 0.59 -2.05
N LEU A 141 -5.64 1.66 -1.26
CA LEU A 141 -4.39 1.93 -0.55
C LEU A 141 -4.06 0.82 0.44
N ARG A 142 -5.06 0.31 1.16
CA ARG A 142 -4.93 -0.80 2.10
C ARG A 142 -4.46 -2.06 1.38
N TRP A 143 -5.02 -2.38 0.22
CA TRP A 143 -4.52 -3.45 -0.64
C TRP A 143 -3.04 -3.26 -0.97
N LEU A 144 -2.63 -2.11 -1.49
CA LEU A 144 -1.23 -1.85 -1.86
C LEU A 144 -0.28 -1.89 -0.65
N ALA A 145 -0.67 -1.26 0.46
CA ALA A 145 0.10 -1.18 1.69
C ALA A 145 0.32 -2.56 2.33
N TRP A 146 -0.60 -3.50 2.18
CA TRP A 146 -0.51 -4.82 2.80
C TRP A 146 0.00 -5.92 1.86
N THR A 147 -0.03 -5.70 0.55
CA THR A 147 0.27 -6.75 -0.44
C THR A 147 1.42 -6.46 -1.40
N GLY A 148 2.01 -5.27 -1.36
CA GLY A 148 3.21 -5.00 -2.18
C GLY A 148 4.40 -5.91 -1.83
N PRO A 149 5.58 -5.67 -2.43
CA PRO A 149 6.77 -6.45 -2.19
C PRO A 149 7.10 -6.60 -0.70
N SER A 150 7.56 -7.77 -0.30
CA SER A 150 7.90 -8.10 1.08
C SER A 150 9.38 -8.35 1.23
N ARG A 151 9.90 -8.07 2.42
CA ARG A 151 11.27 -8.39 2.80
C ARG A 151 11.30 -9.51 3.82
N THR A 152 12.15 -10.50 3.54
CA THR A 152 12.37 -11.62 4.45
C THR A 152 13.86 -11.85 4.62
N GLY A 153 14.28 -12.19 5.85
CA GLY A 153 15.64 -12.63 6.11
C GLY A 153 15.86 -14.06 5.65
N LEU A 154 16.92 -14.27 4.89
CA LEU A 154 17.38 -15.58 4.45
C LEU A 154 18.78 -15.85 4.98
N SER A 155 19.14 -17.13 5.12
CA SER A 155 20.52 -17.53 5.36
C SER A 155 21.39 -17.12 4.17
N ASP A 156 22.60 -16.62 4.44
CA ASP A 156 23.59 -16.24 3.41
C ASP A 156 23.90 -17.42 2.47
N ALA A 157 23.76 -18.66 2.97
CA ALA A 157 23.93 -19.87 2.17
C ALA A 157 22.92 -20.01 1.01
N HIS A 158 21.79 -19.30 1.05
CA HIS A 158 20.76 -19.36 0.00
C HIS A 158 20.74 -18.12 -0.89
N LYS A 159 21.69 -17.18 -0.72
CA LYS A 159 21.71 -15.93 -1.50
C LYS A 159 21.82 -16.17 -3.00
N GLU A 160 22.57 -17.19 -3.41
CA GLU A 160 22.83 -17.53 -4.80
C GLU A 160 21.58 -18.11 -5.50
N CYS A 161 20.62 -18.60 -4.73
CA CYS A 161 19.33 -19.09 -5.25
C CYS A 161 18.33 -17.96 -5.51
N CYS A 162 18.60 -16.74 -5.02
CA CYS A 162 17.66 -15.64 -5.01
C CYS A 162 17.75 -14.82 -6.30
N GLY A 163 17.25 -15.40 -7.39
CA GLY A 163 17.31 -14.82 -8.72
C GLY A 163 15.99 -14.23 -9.23
N SER A 164 15.84 -14.30 -10.55
CA SER A 164 14.68 -13.90 -11.34
C SER A 164 13.45 -14.80 -11.13
N LYS A 165 12.32 -14.41 -11.73
CA LYS A 165 11.09 -15.20 -11.74
C LYS A 165 11.28 -16.64 -12.24
N ASP A 166 12.14 -16.84 -13.23
CA ASP A 166 12.36 -18.16 -13.80
C ASP A 166 13.25 -19.02 -12.90
N ASP A 167 14.17 -18.40 -12.14
CA ASP A 167 14.95 -19.08 -11.10
C ASP A 167 14.03 -19.62 -9.99
N TRP A 168 13.10 -18.79 -9.51
CA TRP A 168 12.15 -19.22 -8.49
C TRP A 168 11.19 -20.31 -8.96
N LYS A 169 10.78 -20.30 -10.23
CA LYS A 169 9.98 -21.38 -10.81
C LYS A 169 10.77 -22.68 -10.88
N ARG A 170 12.03 -22.63 -11.31
CA ARG A 170 12.91 -23.81 -11.31
C ARG A 170 13.05 -24.41 -9.91
N ILE A 171 13.19 -23.56 -8.89
CA ILE A 171 13.21 -23.99 -7.48
C ILE A 171 11.86 -24.62 -7.06
N GLN A 172 10.74 -24.08 -7.51
CA GLN A 172 9.40 -24.62 -7.21
C GLN A 172 9.20 -26.01 -7.85
N ASP A 173 9.67 -26.20 -9.08
CA ASP A 173 9.49 -27.43 -9.86
C ASP A 173 10.54 -28.51 -9.53
N ALA A 174 11.65 -28.13 -8.88
CA ALA A 174 12.69 -29.07 -8.49
C ALA A 174 12.17 -30.10 -7.46
N LYS A 175 12.65 -31.35 -7.58
CA LYS A 175 12.27 -32.44 -6.67
C LYS A 175 12.73 -32.12 -5.24
N GLN A 176 11.78 -31.78 -4.38
CA GLN A 176 12.06 -31.51 -2.97
C GLN A 176 12.07 -32.82 -2.16
N LYS A 177 13.00 -32.92 -1.20
CA LYS A 177 13.12 -34.09 -0.31
C LYS A 177 12.00 -34.15 0.73
N GLN A 178 11.35 -33.02 1.01
CA GLN A 178 10.28 -32.89 1.99
C GLN A 178 9.11 -32.12 1.37
N PRO A 179 7.86 -32.44 1.76
CA PRO A 179 6.71 -31.65 1.33
C PRO A 179 6.83 -30.23 1.85
N ILE A 180 6.46 -29.24 1.04
CA ILE A 180 6.37 -27.85 1.48
C ILE A 180 5.20 -27.76 2.45
N ILE A 181 5.51 -27.66 3.74
CA ILE A 181 4.50 -27.35 4.75
C ILE A 181 4.40 -25.81 4.80
N PRO A 182 3.28 -25.20 4.37
CA PRO A 182 3.13 -23.76 4.47
C PRO A 182 3.24 -23.33 5.93
N THR A 183 4.03 -22.27 6.19
CA THR A 183 4.17 -21.73 7.54
C THR A 183 2.79 -21.38 8.12
N PRO A 184 2.45 -21.86 9.33
CA PRO A 184 1.20 -21.53 10.01
C PRO A 184 0.99 -20.01 10.11
N GLY A 185 -0.23 -19.54 9.85
CA GLY A 185 -0.57 -18.12 9.88
C GLY A 185 -0.16 -17.33 8.64
N ASN A 186 0.37 -17.96 7.58
CA ASN A 186 0.47 -17.31 6.27
C ASN A 186 -0.94 -16.99 5.76
N PRO A 187 -1.27 -15.71 5.46
CA PRO A 187 -2.60 -15.36 5.01
C PRO A 187 -2.93 -16.04 3.70
N THR A 188 -3.78 -17.07 3.77
CA THR A 188 -4.04 -17.92 2.61
C THR A 188 -5.07 -17.29 1.69
N ASP A 189 -5.00 -17.71 0.43
CA ASP A 189 -6.04 -17.49 -0.58
C ASP A 189 -6.79 -18.83 -0.81
N GLY A 190 -6.72 -19.78 0.14
CA GLY A 190 -6.99 -21.22 -0.05
C GLY A 190 -8.43 -21.62 -0.41
N TRP A 191 -9.40 -20.74 -0.15
CA TRP A 191 -10.81 -20.89 -0.53
C TRP A 191 -11.22 -19.97 -1.67
N GLY A 192 -10.33 -19.09 -2.15
CA GLY A 192 -10.80 -18.11 -3.10
C GLY A 192 -11.34 -18.83 -4.31
N TRP A 193 -12.61 -18.56 -4.58
CA TRP A 193 -13.37 -19.05 -5.72
C TRP A 193 -12.72 -18.51 -6.97
N TYR A 194 -11.56 -19.06 -7.32
CA TYR A 194 -10.82 -18.70 -8.49
C TYR A 194 -11.49 -19.38 -9.66
N ILE A 195 -12.47 -18.68 -10.22
CA ILE A 195 -12.83 -18.91 -11.62
C ILE A 195 -11.55 -18.73 -12.47
N ILE A 196 -10.63 -17.85 -12.06
CA ILE A 196 -9.28 -17.69 -12.63
C ILE A 196 -8.25 -17.59 -11.50
N PRO A 197 -7.35 -18.58 -11.32
CA PRO A 197 -6.35 -18.54 -10.26
C PRO A 197 -5.31 -17.45 -10.53
N PRO A 198 -4.89 -16.69 -9.50
CA PRO A 198 -3.85 -15.69 -9.67
C PRO A 198 -2.55 -16.36 -10.13
N THR A 199 -1.90 -15.76 -11.13
CA THR A 199 -0.63 -16.26 -11.67
C THR A 199 0.52 -16.03 -10.70
N GLY A 200 1.46 -16.97 -10.63
CA GLY A 200 2.70 -16.84 -9.85
C GLY A 200 2.86 -17.92 -8.79
N ILE A 201 3.97 -17.83 -8.07
CA ILE A 201 4.36 -18.77 -7.00
C ILE A 201 3.60 -18.40 -5.73
N TRP A 202 2.89 -19.37 -5.14
CA TRP A 202 2.05 -19.11 -3.96
C TRP A 202 2.81 -19.32 -2.64
N GLN A 203 3.81 -20.20 -2.65
CA GLN A 203 4.62 -20.54 -1.49
C GLN A 203 5.51 -19.37 -1.06
N ASP A 204 5.79 -19.27 0.25
CA ASP A 204 6.77 -18.32 0.78
C ASP A 204 8.19 -18.71 0.32
N PRO A 205 9.07 -17.74 -0.04
CA PRO A 205 10.46 -18.03 -0.40
C PRO A 205 11.23 -18.80 0.67
N THR A 206 10.98 -18.54 1.96
CA THR A 206 11.59 -19.31 3.06
C THR A 206 11.10 -20.75 3.09
N ASP A 207 9.82 -20.98 2.81
CA ASP A 207 9.23 -22.32 2.80
C ASP A 207 9.73 -23.13 1.60
N LEU A 208 9.89 -22.49 0.44
CA LEU A 208 10.52 -23.10 -0.73
C LEU A 208 11.96 -23.52 -0.43
N LEU A 209 12.74 -22.66 0.22
CA LEU A 209 14.16 -22.91 0.47
C LEU A 209 14.42 -23.90 1.61
N LYS A 210 13.51 -24.08 2.58
CA LYS A 210 13.66 -25.05 3.69
C LYS A 210 13.81 -26.50 3.21
N GLY A 211 13.23 -26.84 2.07
CA GLY A 211 13.25 -28.21 1.51
C GLY A 211 14.53 -28.59 0.77
N PHE A 212 15.46 -27.64 0.58
CA PHE A 212 16.69 -27.85 -0.18
C PHE A 212 17.91 -27.96 0.75
N ASP A 213 18.64 -29.05 0.58
CA ASP A 213 19.97 -29.21 1.16
C ASP A 213 21.00 -28.46 0.29
N LYS A 214 22.10 -27.96 0.89
CA LYS A 214 23.15 -27.19 0.18
C LYS A 214 23.68 -27.93 -1.06
N SER A 215 23.68 -29.26 -1.01
CA SER A 215 24.10 -30.17 -2.09
C SER A 215 23.11 -30.26 -3.26
N VAL A 216 21.82 -30.00 -3.04
CA VAL A 216 20.82 -29.95 -4.13
C VAL A 216 20.85 -28.59 -4.81
N ILE A 217 21.15 -27.51 -4.07
CA ILE A 217 21.35 -26.16 -4.61
C ILE A 217 22.56 -26.09 -5.55
N SER A 218 23.64 -26.79 -5.23
CA SER A 218 24.81 -26.88 -6.10
C SER A 218 24.60 -27.74 -7.36
N THR A 219 23.57 -28.60 -7.35
CA THR A 219 23.35 -29.63 -8.39
C THR A 219 22.11 -29.36 -9.24
N ALA A 220 21.10 -28.66 -8.71
CA ALA A 220 19.98 -28.08 -9.44
C ALA A 220 20.47 -26.86 -10.23
N GLU A 221 21.32 -27.14 -11.21
CA GLU A 221 21.81 -26.29 -12.28
C GLU A 221 22.36 -24.95 -11.83
N LYS A 222 23.68 -24.74 -12.02
CA LYS A 222 24.32 -23.42 -12.09
C LYS A 222 23.32 -22.39 -12.60
N VAL A 223 22.63 -21.69 -11.68
CA VAL A 223 21.99 -20.43 -11.98
C VAL A 223 23.18 -19.65 -12.45
N THR A 224 23.26 -19.47 -13.77
CA THR A 224 24.42 -18.85 -14.38
C THR A 224 24.55 -17.57 -13.60
N VAL A 225 25.69 -17.37 -12.92
CA VAL A 225 26.00 -16.18 -12.12
C VAL A 225 26.17 -14.97 -13.08
N ASN A 226 25.45 -14.99 -14.20
CA ASN A 226 25.27 -13.93 -15.13
C ASN A 226 24.20 -13.01 -14.53
N GLU A 227 24.72 -11.97 -13.88
CA GLU A 227 24.15 -10.63 -13.82
C GLU A 227 23.04 -10.32 -12.82
N GLN A 228 22.47 -11.26 -12.06
CA GLN A 228 21.30 -10.92 -11.20
C GLN A 228 21.28 -11.55 -9.79
N LEU A 229 22.25 -11.20 -8.93
CA LEU A 229 22.03 -11.11 -7.47
C LEU A 229 21.03 -9.98 -7.09
N GLY A 230 20.28 -9.46 -8.08
CA GLY A 230 19.68 -8.14 -8.13
C GLY A 230 18.48 -7.90 -7.22
N ARG A 231 18.25 -8.77 -6.22
CA ARG A 231 17.11 -8.71 -5.28
C ARG A 231 17.49 -9.00 -3.83
N VAL A 232 18.76 -9.34 -3.57
CA VAL A 232 19.30 -9.48 -2.22
C VAL A 232 19.89 -8.13 -1.78
N TYR A 233 19.41 -7.62 -0.66
CA TYR A 233 19.94 -6.41 -0.04
C TYR A 233 21.06 -6.79 0.93
N ASN A 234 22.24 -6.24 0.69
CA ASN A 234 23.41 -6.36 1.55
C ASN A 234 23.46 -5.16 2.51
N ASP A 235 23.23 -5.40 3.80
CA ASP A 235 23.25 -4.36 4.84
C ASP A 235 24.66 -4.07 5.38
N GLY A 236 25.70 -4.72 4.83
CA GLY A 236 27.08 -4.56 5.25
C GLY A 236 27.42 -5.22 6.58
N TYR A 237 26.53 -6.05 7.14
CA TYR A 237 26.82 -6.77 8.37
C TYR A 237 27.03 -8.27 8.13
N THR A 238 28.09 -8.83 8.68
CA THR A 238 28.46 -10.26 8.50
C THR A 238 27.83 -11.15 9.57
N ASN A 239 26.52 -11.40 9.51
CA ASN A 239 25.84 -12.29 10.46
C ASN A 239 25.26 -13.57 9.82
N GLY A 240 25.65 -13.88 8.59
CA GLY A 240 25.16 -15.06 7.89
C GLY A 240 23.68 -14.97 7.48
N GLN A 241 23.10 -13.77 7.44
CA GLN A 241 21.76 -13.52 6.90
C GLN A 241 21.79 -12.38 5.88
N VAL A 242 20.91 -12.47 4.89
CA VAL A 242 20.70 -11.47 3.86
C VAL A 242 19.21 -11.13 3.72
N SER A 243 18.87 -9.91 3.31
CA SER A 243 17.48 -9.50 3.16
C SER A 243 17.04 -9.70 1.71
N LEU A 244 16.10 -10.61 1.47
CA LEU A 244 15.49 -10.79 0.16
C LEU A 244 14.29 -9.85 0.02
N LEU A 245 14.26 -9.06 -1.06
CA LEU A 245 13.04 -8.41 -1.54
C LEU A 245 12.35 -9.33 -2.54
N TRP A 246 11.07 -9.63 -2.32
CA TRP A 246 10.30 -10.52 -3.20
C TRP A 246 8.83 -10.07 -3.33
N GLY A 247 8.22 -10.38 -4.47
CA GLY A 247 6.84 -10.00 -4.80
C GLY A 247 6.49 -10.38 -6.25
N GLU A 248 5.53 -9.67 -6.84
CA GLU A 248 5.05 -9.94 -8.21
C GLU A 248 6.15 -9.84 -9.28
N LYS A 249 7.08 -8.89 -9.11
CA LYS A 249 8.21 -8.70 -10.04
C LYS A 249 9.16 -9.90 -10.04
N GLU A 250 9.27 -10.58 -8.90
CA GLU A 250 10.08 -11.78 -8.70
C GLU A 250 9.29 -13.07 -9.01
N GLY A 251 8.03 -12.96 -9.48
CA GLY A 251 7.21 -14.11 -9.87
C GLY A 251 6.29 -14.66 -8.79
N PHE A 252 6.32 -14.09 -7.59
CA PHE A 252 5.43 -14.49 -6.49
C PHE A 252 4.06 -13.87 -6.62
N ARG A 253 3.05 -14.56 -6.09
CA ARG A 253 1.70 -13.99 -5.99
C ARG A 253 1.67 -12.87 -4.97
N ARG A 254 0.96 -11.79 -5.31
CA ARG A 254 0.59 -10.73 -4.37
C ARG A 254 -0.26 -11.32 -3.26
N ARG A 255 0.16 -11.11 -2.01
CA ARG A 255 -0.51 -11.65 -0.82
C ARG A 255 -0.39 -10.69 0.36
N VAL A 256 -1.35 -10.75 1.27
CA VAL A 256 -1.31 -9.94 2.49
C VAL A 256 -0.18 -10.41 3.40
N SER A 257 0.55 -9.46 3.98
CA SER A 257 1.58 -9.75 4.96
C SER A 257 1.00 -10.46 6.19
N ARG A 258 1.73 -11.46 6.69
CA ARG A 258 1.43 -12.15 7.97
C ARG A 258 1.34 -11.20 9.16
N ALA A 259 1.90 -10.01 9.05
CA ALA A 259 1.77 -8.96 10.07
C ALA A 259 0.31 -8.55 10.32
N MET A 260 -0.64 -8.90 9.44
CA MET A 260 -2.07 -8.61 9.64
C MET A 260 -2.61 -9.29 10.91
N ASN A 261 -2.11 -10.49 11.23
CA ASN A 261 -2.62 -11.27 12.35
C ASN A 261 -2.31 -10.61 13.70
N SER A 262 -1.26 -9.77 13.77
CA SER A 262 -0.91 -9.00 14.97
C SER A 262 -1.60 -7.64 15.05
N VAL A 263 -2.34 -7.20 14.01
CA VAL A 263 -3.01 -5.90 14.02
C VAL A 263 -4.24 -5.94 14.94
N PRO A 264 -4.51 -4.90 15.74
CA PRO A 264 -5.76 -4.78 16.50
C PRO A 264 -7.00 -4.91 15.62
N SER A 265 -8.04 -5.60 16.11
CA SER A 265 -9.28 -5.86 15.35
C SER A 265 -9.95 -4.58 14.83
N SER A 266 -9.91 -3.49 15.60
CA SER A 266 -10.48 -2.18 15.22
C SER A 266 -9.84 -1.56 13.96
N LEU A 267 -8.59 -1.94 13.64
CA LEU A 267 -7.87 -1.48 12.45
C LEU A 267 -8.03 -2.44 11.26
N ARG A 268 -8.61 -3.64 11.47
CA ARG A 268 -8.84 -4.63 10.41
C ARG A 268 -10.10 -4.35 9.58
N SER A 269 -10.95 -3.43 10.02
CA SER A 269 -12.19 -3.10 9.33
C SER A 269 -11.97 -2.23 8.07
N SER A 270 -13.00 -2.13 7.22
CA SER A 270 -13.01 -1.22 6.07
C SER A 270 -13.04 0.26 6.50
N ILE A 271 -13.37 0.54 7.77
CA ILE A 271 -13.40 1.88 8.39
C ILE A 271 -12.61 1.80 9.71
N PRO A 272 -11.27 1.83 9.64
CA PRO A 272 -10.44 1.59 10.80
C PRO A 272 -10.57 2.73 11.81
N SER A 273 -10.60 2.36 13.09
CA SER A 273 -10.61 3.31 14.20
C SER A 273 -9.59 2.91 15.28
N THR A 274 -9.04 3.90 15.95
CA THR A 274 -8.28 3.67 17.19
C THR A 274 -9.24 3.27 18.31
N PHE A 275 -8.70 2.77 19.42
CA PHE A 275 -9.49 2.46 20.62
C PHE A 275 -10.30 3.67 21.11
N ASP A 276 -9.72 4.87 21.00
CA ASP A 276 -10.36 6.15 21.39
C ASP A 276 -11.32 6.72 20.32
N GLY A 277 -11.57 5.99 19.23
CA GLY A 277 -12.53 6.38 18.17
C GLY A 277 -12.00 7.35 17.11
N PHE A 278 -10.70 7.65 17.11
CA PHE A 278 -10.09 8.46 16.04
C PHE A 278 -9.87 7.65 14.77
N GLY A 279 -9.75 8.34 13.63
CA GLY A 279 -9.48 7.70 12.34
C GLY A 279 -8.20 6.86 12.40
N GLY A 280 -8.30 5.57 12.06
CA GLY A 280 -7.19 4.61 12.12
C GLY A 280 -6.57 4.27 10.76
N SER A 281 -6.93 4.99 9.69
CA SER A 281 -6.52 4.66 8.33
C SER A 281 -5.02 4.79 8.12
N GLY A 282 -4.42 5.92 8.50
CA GLY A 282 -2.97 6.12 8.43
C GLY A 282 -2.20 5.07 9.23
N LEU A 283 -2.68 4.74 10.43
CA LEU A 283 -2.11 3.70 11.30
C LEU A 283 -2.15 2.31 10.64
N CYS A 284 -3.29 1.91 10.08
CA CYS A 284 -3.44 0.62 9.39
C CYS A 284 -2.56 0.52 8.14
N LEU A 285 -2.44 1.61 7.36
CA LEU A 285 -1.56 1.64 6.19
C LEU A 285 -0.08 1.53 6.59
N ALA A 286 0.35 2.29 7.60
CA ALA A 286 1.72 2.26 8.10
C ALA A 286 2.11 0.87 8.65
N MET A 287 1.22 0.22 9.41
CA MET A 287 1.42 -1.16 9.88
C MET A 287 1.58 -2.15 8.73
N GLY A 288 0.83 -1.99 7.64
CA GLY A 288 0.96 -2.85 6.45
C GLY A 288 2.31 -2.67 5.75
N ILE A 289 2.73 -1.42 5.55
CA ILE A 289 4.01 -1.07 4.93
C ILE A 289 5.18 -1.60 5.77
N LEU A 290 5.22 -1.24 7.05
CA LEU A 290 6.30 -1.63 7.95
C LEU A 290 6.28 -3.12 8.28
N GLY A 291 5.10 -3.74 8.32
CA GLY A 291 4.95 -5.18 8.48
C GLY A 291 5.65 -5.98 7.38
N ARG A 292 5.79 -5.41 6.18
CA ARG A 292 6.51 -5.99 5.03
C ARG A 292 7.96 -5.52 4.90
N ASN A 293 8.31 -4.38 5.48
CA ASN A 293 9.58 -3.69 5.26
C ASN A 293 10.38 -3.45 6.56
N LYS A 294 10.35 -4.39 7.51
CA LYS A 294 11.05 -4.24 8.80
C LYS A 294 12.57 -4.09 8.66
N GLY A 295 13.17 -4.71 7.63
CA GLY A 295 14.61 -4.87 7.53
C GLY A 295 15.15 -5.92 8.52
N LEU A 296 16.43 -6.25 8.42
CA LEU A 296 17.07 -7.26 9.29
C LEU A 296 17.37 -6.72 10.69
N ARG A 297 17.67 -5.42 10.79
CA ARG A 297 18.11 -4.75 12.02
C ARG A 297 17.37 -3.43 12.23
N PRO A 298 16.10 -3.47 12.65
CA PRO A 298 15.31 -2.26 12.86
C PRO A 298 15.93 -1.30 13.89
N SER A 299 16.61 -1.85 14.91
CA SER A 299 17.23 -1.09 16.00
C SER A 299 18.43 -0.24 15.58
N GLU A 300 19.07 -0.55 14.45
CA GLU A 300 20.24 0.17 13.95
C GLU A 300 19.87 1.44 13.16
N LEU A 301 18.60 1.53 12.76
CA LEU A 301 18.09 2.61 11.93
C LEU A 301 18.19 3.96 12.65
N VAL A 302 18.64 4.97 11.91
CA VAL A 302 18.78 6.33 12.41
C VAL A 302 17.54 7.13 12.02
N TYR A 303 16.82 7.56 13.05
CA TYR A 303 15.69 8.47 12.94
C TYR A 303 15.58 9.28 14.23
N ASN A 304 16.30 10.40 14.27
CA ASN A 304 16.48 11.24 15.45
C ASN A 304 15.37 12.30 15.51
N ILE A 305 14.15 11.85 15.81
CA ILE A 305 13.07 12.78 16.23
C ILE A 305 13.20 13.17 17.71
N PHE A 306 14.00 12.40 18.45
CA PHE A 306 14.41 12.64 19.82
C PHE A 306 15.90 13.01 19.80
N GLU A 307 16.28 14.09 20.45
CA GLU A 307 17.69 14.45 20.58
C GLU A 307 18.39 13.44 21.52
N PRO A 308 19.57 12.90 21.19
CA PRO A 308 20.44 12.36 22.20
C PRO A 308 21.07 13.58 22.88
N THR A 309 20.52 14.03 24.02
CA THR A 309 21.37 14.75 24.96
C THR A 309 22.55 13.84 25.23
N GLN A 310 23.73 14.23 24.74
CA GLN A 310 24.97 13.48 24.89
C GLN A 310 25.45 13.37 26.34
N ASN A 311 24.66 13.81 27.32
CA ASN A 311 24.94 13.67 28.73
C ASN A 311 23.71 13.15 29.48
N HIS A 312 24.01 12.23 30.40
CA HIS A 312 23.19 11.72 31.50
C HIS A 312 22.40 10.43 31.24
N GLN A 313 23.02 9.34 31.68
CA GLN A 313 22.47 8.48 32.74
C GLN A 313 21.26 9.13 33.42
N ASP A 314 20.07 8.72 33.03
CA ASP A 314 18.92 8.52 33.92
C ASP A 314 17.74 8.05 33.08
N GLY A 315 17.01 7.05 33.58
CA GLY A 315 15.88 6.38 32.92
C GLY A 315 14.61 7.25 32.80
N ALA A 316 14.76 8.52 32.41
CA ALA A 316 13.66 9.47 32.26
C ALA A 316 13.06 9.45 30.84
N ALA A 317 11.74 9.58 30.76
CA ALA A 317 10.94 9.50 29.54
C ALA A 317 11.51 10.32 28.36
N ARG A 318 11.62 9.68 27.19
CA ARG A 318 12.07 10.28 25.92
C ARG A 318 11.14 11.44 25.53
N LYS A 319 11.60 12.69 25.66
CA LYS A 319 10.85 13.88 25.21
C LYS A 319 11.06 14.10 23.70
N ILE A 320 9.97 14.21 22.94
CA ILE A 320 9.97 14.56 21.51
C ILE A 320 10.56 15.96 21.33
N ASN A 321 11.52 16.13 20.41
CA ASN A 321 12.03 17.46 20.09
C ASN A 321 11.04 18.19 19.16
N PHE A 322 10.32 19.17 19.72
CA PHE A 322 9.36 19.98 18.97
C PHE A 322 9.99 20.71 17.78
N LYS A 323 11.30 20.97 17.78
CA LYS A 323 11.99 21.62 16.66
C LYS A 323 12.01 20.75 15.40
N VAL A 324 12.43 19.49 15.53
CA VAL A 324 12.54 18.56 14.38
C VAL A 324 11.16 18.27 13.81
N VAL A 325 10.19 17.98 14.69
CA VAL A 325 8.80 17.74 14.31
C VAL A 325 8.20 18.98 13.64
N SER A 326 8.37 20.16 14.23
CA SER A 326 7.86 21.40 13.65
C SER A 326 8.48 21.70 12.30
N GLU A 327 9.75 21.40 12.07
CA GLU A 327 10.39 21.64 10.78
C GLU A 327 9.81 20.70 9.72
N LEU A 328 9.72 19.40 10.03
CA LEU A 328 9.15 18.39 9.14
C LEU A 328 7.69 18.73 8.77
N GLU A 329 6.93 19.26 9.72
CA GLU A 329 5.54 19.68 9.51
C GLU A 329 5.44 20.95 8.66
N LYS A 330 6.21 22.00 8.97
CA LYS A 330 6.15 23.31 8.29
C LYS A 330 6.63 23.27 6.85
N THR A 331 7.63 22.44 6.58
CA THR A 331 8.26 22.36 5.25
C THR A 331 7.67 21.27 4.37
N SER A 332 6.78 20.42 4.92
CA SER A 332 6.11 19.33 4.21
C SER A 332 5.42 19.80 2.93
N ALA A 333 5.45 18.97 1.88
CA ALA A 333 4.62 19.19 0.69
C ALA A 333 3.11 19.13 1.01
N TRP A 334 2.75 18.54 2.16
CA TRP A 334 1.37 18.39 2.64
C TRP A 334 1.01 19.43 3.69
N TYR A 335 1.75 20.53 3.80
CA TYR A 335 1.39 21.61 4.72
C TYR A 335 0.05 22.26 4.30
N PRO A 336 -0.87 22.54 5.25
CA PRO A 336 -0.79 22.27 6.68
C PRO A 336 -1.05 20.80 7.02
N ARG A 337 -0.43 20.30 8.09
CA ARG A 337 -0.60 18.93 8.62
C ARG A 337 -1.56 18.87 9.81
N PRO A 338 -2.89 18.74 9.59
CA PRO A 338 -3.89 18.82 10.65
C PRO A 338 -3.84 17.63 11.62
N ASN A 339 -3.40 16.45 11.16
CA ASN A 339 -3.50 15.24 11.96
C ASN A 339 -2.42 15.08 13.03
N LYS A 340 -1.52 16.06 13.18
CA LYS A 340 -0.46 16.07 14.21
C LYS A 340 -0.97 15.87 15.64
N VAL A 341 -2.22 16.27 15.91
CA VAL A 341 -2.87 16.11 17.23
C VAL A 341 -3.03 14.63 17.61
N MET A 342 -3.01 13.71 16.64
CA MET A 342 -3.11 12.26 16.88
C MET A 342 -1.78 11.60 17.26
N ARG A 343 -0.67 12.34 17.30
CA ARG A 343 0.68 11.79 17.50
C ARG A 343 0.80 10.95 18.78
N SER A 344 0.30 11.43 19.91
CA SER A 344 0.37 10.71 21.19
C SER A 344 -0.43 9.41 21.17
N PHE A 345 -1.62 9.43 20.58
CA PHE A 345 -2.47 8.25 20.43
C PHE A 345 -1.83 7.19 19.52
N TYR A 346 -1.30 7.64 18.37
CA TYR A 346 -0.63 6.74 17.42
C TYR A 346 0.67 6.19 18.00
N GLN A 347 1.39 6.99 18.78
CA GLN A 347 2.59 6.55 19.47
C GLN A 347 2.29 5.41 20.45
N LYS A 348 1.28 5.58 21.30
CA LYS A 348 0.86 4.51 22.22
C LYS A 348 0.52 3.22 21.48
N ALA A 349 -0.29 3.31 20.42
CA ALA A 349 -0.66 2.13 19.62
C ALA A 349 0.54 1.46 18.92
N MET A 350 1.53 2.24 18.46
CA MET A 350 2.74 1.70 17.83
C MET A 350 3.74 1.14 18.84
N GLU A 351 3.82 1.69 20.05
CA GLU A 351 4.65 1.16 21.14
C GLU A 351 4.14 -0.21 21.61
N GLU A 352 2.82 -0.37 21.74
CA GLU A 352 2.19 -1.66 22.08
C GLU A 352 2.56 -2.77 21.07
N GLN A 353 2.71 -2.42 19.78
CA GLN A 353 2.96 -3.40 18.71
C GLN A 353 4.45 -3.58 18.35
N TYR A 354 5.26 -2.51 18.45
CA TYR A 354 6.61 -2.48 17.89
C TYR A 354 7.69 -2.05 18.88
N SER A 355 7.39 -1.91 20.18
CA SER A 355 8.39 -1.54 21.20
C SER A 355 9.66 -2.40 21.17
N GLY A 356 9.53 -3.70 20.88
CA GLY A 356 10.66 -4.63 20.74
C GLY A 356 11.61 -4.36 19.56
N LEU A 357 11.23 -3.50 18.60
CA LEU A 357 12.04 -3.15 17.42
C LEU A 357 12.89 -1.89 17.63
N GLY A 358 12.74 -1.21 18.78
CA GLY A 358 13.47 0.00 19.14
C GLY A 358 12.68 1.29 18.91
N PRO A 359 13.04 2.38 19.62
CA PRO A 359 12.31 3.64 19.58
C PRO A 359 12.34 4.35 18.23
N GLN A 360 13.44 4.24 17.49
CA GLN A 360 13.56 4.85 16.17
C GLN A 360 12.54 4.25 15.21
N PHE A 361 12.33 2.93 15.28
CA PHE A 361 11.31 2.24 14.49
C PHE A 361 9.90 2.73 14.82
N VAL A 362 9.58 2.82 16.12
CA VAL A 362 8.28 3.35 16.58
C VAL A 362 8.07 4.78 16.09
N ALA A 363 9.08 5.65 16.23
CA ALA A 363 8.99 7.04 15.77
C ALA A 363 8.74 7.16 14.27
N VAL A 364 9.40 6.32 13.46
CA VAL A 364 9.15 6.23 12.01
C VAL A 364 7.73 5.73 11.74
N ALA A 365 7.26 4.73 12.48
CA ALA A 365 5.92 4.19 12.32
C ALA A 365 4.83 5.23 12.62
N VAL A 366 5.01 6.01 13.68
CA VAL A 366 4.13 7.12 14.04
C VAL A 366 4.15 8.20 12.96
N GLU A 367 5.34 8.63 12.53
CA GLU A 367 5.43 9.69 11.54
C GLU A 367 4.85 9.27 10.19
N LEU A 368 5.13 8.04 9.75
CA LEU A 368 4.56 7.47 8.53
C LEU A 368 3.03 7.44 8.62
N ALA A 369 2.46 6.97 9.75
CA ALA A 369 1.02 6.93 9.94
C ALA A 369 0.37 8.32 9.86
N LEU A 370 1.00 9.34 10.44
CA LEU A 370 0.52 10.72 10.39
C LEU A 370 0.60 11.29 8.97
N ILE A 371 1.74 11.11 8.27
CA ILE A 371 1.90 11.59 6.88
C ILE A 371 0.87 10.93 5.96
N LEU A 372 0.65 9.61 6.10
CA LEU A 372 -0.33 8.89 5.28
C LEU A 372 -1.78 9.33 5.55
N LEU A 373 -2.05 9.96 6.69
CA LEU A 373 -3.35 10.52 7.00
C LEU A 373 -3.52 11.95 6.45
N ASP A 374 -2.43 12.71 6.36
CA ASP A 374 -2.41 14.06 5.76
C ASP A 374 -2.31 14.02 4.21
N CYS A 375 -1.72 12.98 3.65
CA CYS A 375 -1.40 12.88 2.22
C CYS A 375 -2.64 12.51 1.35
N PRO A 376 -2.81 13.12 0.16
CA PRO A 376 -3.87 12.74 -0.77
C PRO A 376 -3.77 11.27 -1.20
N PRO A 377 -4.90 10.54 -1.36
CA PRO A 377 -4.85 9.13 -1.74
C PRO A 377 -4.15 8.83 -3.07
N SER A 378 -4.20 9.75 -4.03
CA SER A 378 -3.50 9.62 -5.32
C SER A 378 -1.98 9.62 -5.16
N ALA A 379 -1.44 10.46 -4.28
CA ALA A 379 -0.01 10.56 -4.02
C ALA A 379 0.51 9.29 -3.32
N ILE A 380 -0.21 8.81 -2.29
CA ILE A 380 0.12 7.55 -1.61
C ILE A 380 0.10 6.38 -2.60
N MET A 381 -0.93 6.31 -3.45
CA MET A 381 -1.06 5.25 -4.44
C MET A 381 0.12 5.23 -5.41
N ARG A 382 0.51 6.40 -5.94
CA ARG A 382 1.66 6.53 -6.84
C ARG A 382 2.97 6.16 -6.15
N TRP A 383 3.17 6.64 -4.92
CA TRP A 383 4.33 6.34 -4.10
C TRP A 383 4.49 4.82 -3.84
N LEU A 384 3.40 4.13 -3.51
CA LEU A 384 3.38 2.66 -3.33
C LEU A 384 3.57 1.91 -4.65
N GLN A 385 2.98 2.36 -5.75
CA GLN A 385 3.15 1.74 -7.07
C GLN A 385 4.61 1.82 -7.56
N GLN A 386 5.30 2.90 -7.21
CA GLN A 386 6.73 3.09 -7.47
C GLN A 386 7.64 2.36 -6.47
N ASN A 387 7.08 1.65 -5.48
CA ASN A 387 7.79 0.92 -4.43
C ASN A 387 8.73 1.80 -3.59
N LEU A 388 8.38 3.08 -3.41
CA LEU A 388 9.21 4.04 -2.66
C LEU A 388 9.16 3.79 -1.14
N GLU A 389 8.27 2.93 -0.67
CA GLU A 389 8.31 2.45 0.70
C GLU A 389 9.50 1.51 0.95
N GLN A 390 9.98 0.81 -0.08
CA GLN A 390 11.06 -0.18 0.02
C GLN A 390 12.46 0.46 -0.04
N GLN A 391 13.44 -0.09 0.68
CA GLN A 391 14.85 0.31 0.49
C GLN A 391 15.28 0.03 -0.96
N SER A 392 16.05 0.95 -1.58
CA SER A 392 16.43 0.81 -2.98
C SER A 392 17.46 -0.31 -3.20
N ILE A 393 17.00 -1.41 -3.79
CA ILE A 393 17.86 -2.53 -4.21
C ILE A 393 18.83 -2.09 -5.30
N GLU A 394 18.39 -1.22 -6.21
CA GLU A 394 19.22 -0.65 -7.28
C GLU A 394 20.48 0.01 -6.73
N VAL A 395 20.33 0.94 -5.77
CA VAL A 395 21.45 1.63 -5.12
C VAL A 395 22.32 0.65 -4.33
N ASN A 396 21.70 -0.25 -3.58
CA ASN A 396 22.43 -1.24 -2.79
C ASN A 396 23.28 -2.17 -3.67
N HIS A 397 22.74 -2.61 -4.80
CA HIS A 397 23.44 -3.47 -5.75
C HIS A 397 24.57 -2.72 -6.44
N ALA A 398 24.34 -1.49 -6.91
CA ALA A 398 25.38 -0.66 -7.51
C ALA A 398 26.59 -0.45 -6.57
N LEU A 399 26.35 -0.35 -5.27
CA LEU A 399 27.40 -0.19 -4.26
C LEU A 399 28.05 -1.52 -3.82
N SER A 400 27.27 -2.60 -3.75
CA SER A 400 27.74 -3.90 -3.24
C SER A 400 28.45 -4.74 -4.32
N TYR A 401 27.97 -4.65 -5.55
CA TYR A 401 28.40 -5.44 -6.71
C TYR A 401 28.60 -4.50 -7.90
N PRO A 402 29.56 -3.56 -7.81
CA PRO A 402 29.78 -2.57 -8.86
C PRO A 402 30.26 -3.24 -10.17
N ALA A 403 30.03 -2.57 -11.30
CA ALA A 403 30.53 -3.02 -12.59
C ALA A 403 32.07 -3.08 -12.62
N ALA A 404 32.62 -3.86 -13.55
CA ALA A 404 34.07 -3.98 -13.71
C ALA A 404 34.72 -2.59 -13.86
N GLY A 405 35.71 -2.29 -12.99
CA GLY A 405 36.41 -1.00 -12.97
C GLY A 405 35.81 0.08 -12.05
N SER A 406 34.67 -0.18 -11.39
CA SER A 406 34.07 0.72 -10.40
C SER A 406 34.44 0.30 -8.96
N THR A 407 34.44 1.24 -8.01
CA THR A 407 34.91 0.97 -6.65
C THR A 407 33.78 0.42 -5.78
N ARG A 408 33.98 -0.75 -5.17
CA ARG A 408 33.02 -1.34 -4.22
C ARG A 408 32.92 -0.52 -2.95
N ALA A 409 31.70 -0.31 -2.47
CA ALA A 409 31.48 0.33 -1.17
C ALA A 409 31.98 -0.55 -0.02
N SER A 410 32.56 0.07 1.01
CA SER A 410 32.96 -0.65 2.22
C SER A 410 31.74 -1.07 3.04
N ASP A 411 31.90 -2.07 3.90
CA ASP A 411 30.83 -2.55 4.78
C ASP A 411 30.28 -1.42 5.66
N ALA A 412 31.14 -0.53 6.17
CA ALA A 412 30.72 0.65 6.94
C ALA A 412 29.84 1.62 6.12
N GLN A 413 30.09 1.74 4.81
CA GLN A 413 29.28 2.56 3.91
C GLN A 413 27.92 1.89 3.67
N LEU A 414 27.88 0.58 3.42
CA LEU A 414 26.63 -0.18 3.27
C LEU A 414 25.77 -0.15 4.54
N GLN A 415 26.39 -0.28 5.71
CA GLN A 415 25.73 -0.12 7.00
C GLN A 415 25.14 1.28 7.14
N THR A 416 25.88 2.32 6.76
CA THR A 416 25.38 3.71 6.85
C THR A 416 24.20 3.94 5.90
N LEU A 417 24.23 3.38 4.68
CA LEU A 417 23.10 3.43 3.75
C LEU A 417 21.86 2.74 4.35
N TYR A 418 22.03 1.55 4.92
CA TYR A 418 20.96 0.82 5.59
C TYR A 418 20.36 1.65 6.74
N ARG A 419 21.21 2.22 7.59
CA ARG A 419 20.79 3.01 8.75
C ARG A 419 20.02 4.28 8.39
N ALA A 420 20.32 4.90 7.25
CA ALA A 420 19.63 6.09 6.76
C ALA A 420 18.29 5.80 6.05
N SER A 421 17.98 4.54 5.76
CA SER A 421 16.89 4.15 4.85
C SER A 421 15.49 4.55 5.32
N TYR A 422 15.20 4.57 6.62
CA TYR A 422 13.87 4.98 7.11
C TYR A 422 13.66 6.49 7.08
N THR A 423 14.73 7.26 7.34
CA THR A 423 14.70 8.71 7.12
C THR A 423 14.42 9.01 5.66
N SER A 424 15.11 8.33 4.73
CA SER A 424 14.83 8.45 3.29
C SER A 424 13.39 8.10 2.92
N MET A 425 12.82 7.04 3.51
CA MET A 425 11.42 6.66 3.30
C MET A 425 10.46 7.79 3.73
N ILE A 426 10.62 8.32 4.94
CA ILE A 426 9.78 9.41 5.47
C ILE A 426 9.88 10.66 4.61
N LEU A 427 11.09 11.05 4.21
CA LEU A 427 11.29 12.20 3.33
C LEU A 427 10.64 11.99 1.97
N SER A 428 10.76 10.79 1.40
CA SER A 428 10.23 10.48 0.06
C SER A 428 8.72 10.65 -0.04
N ILE A 429 7.97 10.41 1.05
CA ILE A 429 6.52 10.64 1.08
C ILE A 429 6.17 12.05 1.57
N ASN A 430 6.88 12.59 2.57
CA ASN A 430 6.58 13.92 3.14
C ASN A 430 6.80 15.06 2.14
N TYR A 431 7.72 14.88 1.19
CA TYR A 431 8.10 15.87 0.18
C TYR A 431 7.81 15.39 -1.25
N PHE A 432 6.94 14.40 -1.42
CA PHE A 432 6.68 13.78 -2.72
C PHE A 432 6.11 14.78 -3.73
N ASN A 433 6.75 14.91 -4.89
CA ASN A 433 6.25 15.75 -5.97
C ASN A 433 5.06 15.11 -6.71
N GLN A 434 3.83 15.49 -6.37
CA GLN A 434 2.65 15.01 -7.08
C GLN A 434 2.49 15.62 -8.48
N SER A 435 2.99 16.84 -8.69
CA SER A 435 2.77 17.67 -9.88
C SER A 435 3.49 17.17 -11.13
N ARG A 436 4.46 16.25 -11.00
CA ARG A 436 5.18 15.70 -12.14
C ARG A 436 4.26 14.78 -12.96
N PRO A 437 3.99 15.07 -14.24
CA PRO A 437 3.21 14.16 -15.09
C PRO A 437 3.89 12.79 -15.19
N ASP A 438 3.14 11.74 -15.50
CA ASP A 438 3.64 10.37 -15.74
C ASP A 438 4.48 10.29 -17.03
N THR A 439 5.50 11.15 -17.16
CA THR A 439 6.41 11.22 -18.32
C THR A 439 7.46 10.11 -18.29
N GLY A 440 7.20 8.99 -17.61
CA GLY A 440 8.15 7.88 -17.48
C GLY A 440 9.37 8.15 -16.60
N ALA A 441 9.50 9.33 -15.99
CA ALA A 441 10.53 9.61 -15.00
C ALA A 441 10.08 9.08 -13.63
N ASP A 442 10.46 7.85 -13.30
CA ASP A 442 10.21 7.24 -12.00
C ASP A 442 10.74 8.15 -10.88
N ALA A 443 9.88 8.49 -9.91
CA ALA A 443 10.36 9.18 -8.72
C ALA A 443 11.34 8.29 -7.95
N ARG A 444 12.28 8.91 -7.23
CA ARG A 444 13.34 8.22 -6.49
C ARG A 444 13.37 8.66 -5.03
N ARG A 445 13.58 7.70 -4.13
CA ARG A 445 13.85 7.96 -2.71
C ARG A 445 15.21 8.63 -2.54
N PRO A 446 15.38 9.57 -1.59
CA PRO A 446 16.65 10.24 -1.31
C PRO A 446 17.66 9.35 -0.54
N ASP A 447 17.89 8.12 -1.00
CA ASP A 447 18.72 7.14 -0.29
C ASP A 447 20.20 7.56 -0.30
N LEU A 448 20.74 8.04 -1.44
CA LEU A 448 22.12 8.53 -1.50
C LEU A 448 22.30 9.87 -0.79
N SER A 449 21.29 10.75 -0.88
CA SER A 449 21.32 12.05 -0.19
C SER A 449 21.35 11.87 1.34
N CYS A 450 20.51 10.98 1.88
CA CYS A 450 20.51 10.66 3.31
C CYS A 450 21.78 9.90 3.74
N PHE A 451 22.31 9.02 2.88
CA PHE A 451 23.61 8.41 3.11
C PHE A 451 24.71 9.46 3.23
N ALA A 452 24.76 10.45 2.33
CA ALA A 452 25.74 11.53 2.35
C ALA A 452 25.76 12.26 3.69
N LEU A 453 24.58 12.71 4.09
CA LEU A 453 24.37 13.45 5.32
C LEU A 453 24.87 12.64 6.52
N LEU A 454 24.50 11.36 6.61
CA LEU A 454 24.91 10.50 7.73
C LEU A 454 26.38 10.06 7.69
N TRP A 455 26.98 9.93 6.52
CA TRP A 455 28.37 9.50 6.35
C TRP A 455 29.34 10.62 6.73
N ILE A 456 29.17 11.80 6.12
CA ILE A 456 29.99 12.98 6.40
C ILE A 456 29.81 13.41 7.85
N ALA A 457 28.61 13.21 8.40
CA ALA A 457 28.33 13.44 9.80
C ALA A 457 29.24 12.71 10.78
N ARG A 458 29.66 11.50 10.41
CA ARG A 458 30.52 10.67 11.24
C ARG A 458 32.01 10.94 11.00
N GLY A 459 32.32 12.02 10.30
CA GLY A 459 33.68 12.36 9.90
C GLY A 459 34.21 11.47 8.77
N GLY A 460 33.32 10.79 8.03
CA GLY A 460 33.73 10.01 6.86
C GLY A 460 34.14 10.91 5.70
N ASP A 461 35.23 10.55 5.03
CA ASP A 461 35.67 11.21 3.79
C ASP A 461 34.78 10.83 2.61
N GLU A 462 34.74 11.68 1.57
CA GLU A 462 34.00 11.38 0.34
C GLU A 462 34.44 10.03 -0.26
N PRO A 463 33.54 9.04 -0.34
CA PRO A 463 33.83 7.76 -0.97
C PRO A 463 34.31 7.91 -2.42
N GLN A 464 35.23 7.04 -2.86
CA GLN A 464 35.76 7.09 -4.23
C GLN A 464 34.65 6.94 -5.28
N TRP A 465 33.70 6.04 -5.05
CA TRP A 465 32.55 5.82 -5.93
C TRP A 465 31.60 7.02 -6.00
N TRP A 466 31.71 8.01 -5.09
CA TRP A 466 30.86 9.21 -5.10
C TRP A 466 31.01 10.04 -6.37
N LYS A 467 32.20 9.97 -6.99
CA LYS A 467 32.53 10.73 -8.20
C LYS A 467 31.97 10.08 -9.48
N GLU A 468 31.44 8.87 -9.38
CA GLU A 468 30.94 8.11 -10.53
C GLU A 468 29.71 8.79 -11.18
N PRO A 469 29.56 8.74 -12.52
CA PRO A 469 28.48 9.44 -13.22
C PRO A 469 27.07 9.03 -12.77
N TRP A 470 26.88 7.74 -12.46
CA TRP A 470 25.58 7.22 -12.03
C TRP A 470 25.15 7.80 -10.68
N VAL A 471 26.08 8.10 -9.77
CA VAL A 471 25.81 8.72 -8.47
C VAL A 471 25.28 10.13 -8.67
N LYS A 472 25.93 10.92 -9.53
CA LYS A 472 25.51 12.30 -9.85
C LYS A 472 24.11 12.33 -10.46
N GLU A 473 23.85 11.45 -11.43
CA GLU A 473 22.53 11.34 -12.04
C GLU A 473 21.48 10.84 -11.05
N ARG A 474 21.83 9.90 -10.17
CA ARG A 474 20.93 9.42 -9.11
C ARG A 474 20.57 10.54 -8.13
N LEU A 475 21.56 11.27 -7.62
CA LEU A 475 21.34 12.42 -6.72
C LEU A 475 20.46 13.49 -7.40
N ARG A 476 20.62 13.72 -8.71
CA ARG A 476 19.74 14.59 -9.49
C ARG A 476 18.30 14.13 -9.50
N ARG A 477 18.06 12.85 -9.77
CA ARG A 477 16.71 12.28 -9.77
C ARG A 477 16.08 12.28 -8.39
N GLU A 478 16.86 12.05 -7.33
CA GLU A 478 16.40 12.17 -5.95
C GLU A 478 15.93 13.59 -5.63
N ALA A 479 16.76 14.60 -5.92
CA ALA A 479 16.42 16.00 -5.71
C ALA A 479 15.19 16.45 -6.53
N ASP A 480 15.12 16.03 -7.79
CA ASP A 480 13.98 16.33 -8.67
C ASP A 480 12.65 15.70 -8.20
N SER A 481 12.72 14.62 -7.42
CA SER A 481 11.54 13.89 -6.93
C SER A 481 10.91 14.53 -5.69
N LEU A 482 11.62 15.46 -5.06
CA LEU A 482 11.24 16.08 -3.80
C LEU A 482 10.95 17.57 -3.98
N GLU A 483 9.94 18.07 -3.27
CA GLU A 483 9.60 19.49 -3.20
C GLU A 483 9.96 20.08 -1.83
N GLY A 484 9.95 21.41 -1.70
CA GLY A 484 10.20 22.09 -0.42
C GLY A 484 11.63 21.98 0.12
N ASP A 485 11.81 22.41 1.37
CA ASP A 485 13.11 22.41 2.08
C ASP A 485 13.36 21.08 2.80
N TRP A 486 13.39 20.00 2.03
CA TRP A 486 13.56 18.65 2.56
C TRP A 486 14.97 18.40 3.12
N LYS A 487 15.97 19.16 2.67
CA LYS A 487 17.40 18.97 3.04
C LYS A 487 17.63 19.30 4.51
N LYS A 488 17.05 20.39 4.99
CA LYS A 488 17.13 20.80 6.40
C LYS A 488 16.43 19.80 7.32
N ALA A 489 15.23 19.34 6.93
CA ALA A 489 14.53 18.30 7.68
C ALA A 489 15.30 16.97 7.69
N ALA A 490 15.93 16.60 6.56
CA ALA A 490 16.79 15.42 6.49
C ALA A 490 17.98 15.50 7.45
N ALA A 491 18.66 16.65 7.49
CA ALA A 491 19.77 16.89 8.42
C ALA A 491 19.31 16.73 9.88
N LEU A 492 18.20 17.37 10.25
CA LEU A 492 17.62 17.26 11.61
C LEU A 492 17.27 15.81 11.97
N LEU A 493 16.60 15.08 11.09
CA LEU A 493 16.23 13.67 11.31
C LEU A 493 17.45 12.74 11.42
N LEU A 494 18.59 13.12 10.86
CA LEU A 494 19.85 12.38 10.98
C LEU A 494 20.71 12.86 12.16
N GLY A 495 20.24 13.82 12.96
CA GLY A 495 20.89 14.30 14.18
C GLY A 495 21.73 15.56 14.03
N TRP A 496 21.50 16.37 12.99
CA TRP A 496 22.25 17.62 12.73
C TRP A 496 21.45 18.86 13.09
N ALA A 497 22.14 19.92 13.49
CA ALA A 497 21.50 21.22 13.72
C ALA A 497 21.06 21.92 12.41
N ASP A 498 21.82 21.69 11.33
CA ASP A 498 21.58 22.21 9.98
C ASP A 498 22.34 21.36 8.93
N VAL A 499 22.15 21.64 7.64
CA VAL A 499 22.90 21.01 6.55
C VAL A 499 24.40 21.29 6.74
N PRO A 500 25.27 20.27 6.82
CA PRO A 500 26.70 20.49 7.03
C PRO A 500 27.31 21.33 5.92
N SER A 501 28.11 22.35 6.24
CA SER A 501 28.75 23.24 5.25
C SER A 501 29.70 22.52 4.29
N LYS A 502 30.25 21.37 4.70
CA LYS A 502 31.04 20.47 3.83
C LYS A 502 30.21 19.81 2.74
N LEU A 503 28.91 19.67 2.98
CA LEU A 503 27.91 19.19 2.04
C LEU A 503 27.23 20.41 1.45
N ASP A 504 27.79 20.95 0.37
CA ASP A 504 27.05 21.92 -0.43
C ASP A 504 25.93 21.19 -1.20
N LEU A 505 24.90 20.77 -0.47
CA LEU A 505 23.69 20.21 -1.04
C LEU A 505 22.99 21.22 -1.93
N THR A 506 23.28 22.52 -1.84
CA THR A 506 22.74 23.55 -2.73
C THR A 506 23.41 23.54 -4.11
N SER A 507 24.68 23.13 -4.20
CA SER A 507 25.38 22.82 -5.46
C SER A 507 25.07 21.42 -6.02
N TRP A 508 24.57 20.51 -5.19
CA TRP A 508 24.04 19.22 -5.64
C TRP A 508 22.67 19.38 -6.27
N PRO A 509 22.51 18.78 -7.45
CA PRO A 509 22.05 19.46 -8.65
C PRO A 509 20.79 20.27 -8.39
N VAL A 510 20.95 21.57 -8.59
CA VAL A 510 19.88 22.57 -8.59
C VAL A 510 18.85 22.16 -9.62
N ARG A 511 17.57 22.14 -9.23
CA ARG A 511 16.43 22.07 -10.13
C ARG A 511 16.60 23.18 -11.17
N LYS A 512 17.00 22.86 -12.41
CA LYS A 512 16.89 23.84 -13.50
C LYS A 512 15.40 24.20 -13.57
N PRO A 513 15.02 25.48 -13.40
CA PRO A 513 13.63 25.88 -13.51
C PRO A 513 13.12 25.46 -14.91
N PRO A 514 11.89 24.95 -15.01
CA PRO A 514 11.34 24.57 -16.30
C PRO A 514 11.19 25.83 -17.17
N GLY A 515 11.96 25.92 -18.25
CA GLY A 515 11.80 26.92 -19.29
C GLY A 515 12.60 28.22 -19.11
N LYS A 516 13.89 28.17 -19.44
CA LYS A 516 14.47 29.13 -20.38
C LYS A 516 15.30 28.34 -21.38
N HIS A 517 14.86 28.34 -22.63
CA HIS A 517 15.72 27.97 -23.75
C HIS A 517 16.93 28.91 -23.67
N GLU A 518 18.10 28.36 -23.32
CA GLU A 518 19.36 29.00 -23.66
C GLU A 518 19.53 28.75 -25.15
N ASP A 519 19.34 29.80 -25.95
CA ASP A 519 19.73 29.82 -27.35
C ASP A 519 21.21 29.44 -27.42
N GLU A 520 21.47 28.23 -27.92
CA GLU A 520 22.81 27.84 -28.32
C GLU A 520 23.28 28.82 -29.39
N ASN A 521 24.38 29.51 -29.09
CA ASN A 521 25.18 30.23 -30.06
C ASN A 521 25.53 29.29 -31.22
N ILE A 522 24.74 29.33 -32.29
CA ILE A 522 25.10 28.78 -33.58
C ILE A 522 26.24 29.65 -34.10
N ALA A 523 27.46 29.13 -34.00
CA ALA A 523 28.60 29.64 -34.73
C ALA A 523 28.30 29.52 -36.23
N THR A 524 28.06 30.66 -36.88
CA THR A 524 28.06 30.76 -38.34
C THR A 524 29.45 30.44 -38.89
N PRO A 525 29.60 29.53 -39.87
CA PRO A 525 30.85 29.37 -40.59
C PRO A 525 31.04 30.54 -41.58
N PRO A 526 32.29 30.92 -41.91
CA PRO A 526 32.54 32.01 -42.84
C PRO A 526 32.18 31.54 -44.26
N SER A 527 31.39 32.34 -44.96
CA SER A 527 31.13 32.19 -46.39
C SER A 527 32.14 33.01 -47.19
N HIS A 528 32.67 32.38 -48.24
CA HIS A 528 33.15 33.05 -49.44
C HIS A 528 31.96 33.43 -50.33
#